data_AF-A0A5C4SZR4-F1
#
_entry.id   AF-A0A5C4SZR4-F1
#
_cell.length_a   1.000
_cell.length_b   1.000
_cell.length_c   1.000
_cell.angle_alpha   90.00
_cell.angle_beta   90.00
_cell.angle_gamma   90.00
#
_symmetry.space_group_name_H-M   'P 1'
#
loop_
_entity.id
_entity.type
_entity.pdbx_description
1 polymer ?
#
loop_
_entity_poly.entity_id
_entity_poly.type
_entity_poly.pdbx_seq_one_letter_code
_entity_poly.pdbx_strand_id
1 'polypeptide(L)'
;MLNAELGEDVDARIVEDMFRPSLDYFHSFPVIKHNNEVLNYIGLIALAKALNDPALMHEAVELVEQYAANVYMMDGFWKEVSVTYHKDSALLLSRAAEQAAGWSDPPGYESPRTGVRFEQLDLLQRLPQLPAMLGIAAKLTYPDGRVLPINDTWAFYKPPAPQDTGSLLLAASGIAKLARGQGSGQTMLYMGFSPNNGHDHKDPLNLTLFAQGQELLPDIGYTHTKYRQWSASTLAHNTVVVDGRDASISGGAKPGGAIREMVKLGDVAEVVRAEQPNAYPQTET
;
A
#
# COMPACT_ATOMS: atom_id res chain seq x y z
N MET A 1 31.42 -22.97 -22.41
CA MET A 1 31.26 -23.34 -23.84
C MET A 1 31.05 -22.11 -24.71
N LEU A 2 30.24 -21.13 -24.29
CA LEU A 2 30.04 -19.87 -25.04
C LEU A 2 31.31 -19.02 -25.22
N ASN A 3 32.15 -18.86 -24.19
CA ASN A 3 33.40 -18.07 -24.29
C ASN A 3 34.35 -18.58 -25.39
N ALA A 4 34.43 -19.91 -25.55
CA ALA A 4 35.28 -20.54 -26.56
C ALA A 4 34.69 -20.41 -27.98
N GLU A 5 33.37 -20.33 -28.10
CA GLU A 5 32.67 -20.14 -29.39
C GLU A 5 32.71 -18.69 -29.86
N LEU A 6 32.66 -17.72 -28.94
CA LEU A 6 32.66 -16.28 -29.25
C LEU A 6 34.06 -15.64 -29.21
N GLY A 7 35.06 -16.35 -28.68
CA GLY A 7 36.45 -15.86 -28.58
C GLY A 7 36.63 -14.72 -27.56
N GLU A 8 35.73 -14.61 -26.59
CA GLU A 8 35.70 -13.54 -25.59
C GLU A 8 35.17 -14.05 -24.24
N ASP A 9 35.44 -13.30 -23.17
CA ASP A 9 34.87 -13.59 -21.86
C ASP A 9 33.43 -13.02 -21.78
N VAL A 10 32.46 -13.87 -22.09
CA VAL A 10 31.04 -13.48 -22.15
C VAL A 10 30.54 -13.05 -20.78
N ASP A 11 30.98 -13.71 -19.71
CA ASP A 11 30.56 -13.36 -18.35
C ASP A 11 31.04 -11.96 -18.00
N ALA A 12 32.33 -11.66 -18.25
CA ALA A 12 32.86 -10.31 -18.05
C ALA A 12 32.11 -9.27 -18.89
N ARG A 13 31.80 -9.55 -20.15
CA ARG A 13 31.03 -8.62 -21.00
C ARG A 13 29.62 -8.38 -20.50
N ILE A 14 28.89 -9.41 -20.05
CA ILE A 14 27.54 -9.22 -19.48
C ILE A 14 27.61 -8.34 -18.24
N VAL A 15 28.60 -8.58 -17.37
CA VAL A 15 28.75 -7.79 -16.14
C VAL A 15 29.11 -6.34 -16.45
N GLU A 16 30.17 -6.12 -17.24
CA GLU A 16 30.73 -4.80 -17.48
C GLU A 16 29.94 -3.98 -18.51
N ASP A 17 29.37 -4.61 -19.54
CA ASP A 17 28.67 -3.90 -20.62
C ASP A 17 27.15 -3.84 -20.42
N MET A 18 26.56 -4.65 -19.52
CA MET A 18 25.11 -4.65 -19.28
C MET A 18 24.71 -4.38 -17.83
N PHE A 19 25.22 -5.16 -16.87
CA PHE A 19 24.77 -5.03 -15.48
C PHE A 19 25.28 -3.76 -14.81
N ARG A 20 26.58 -3.43 -14.93
CA ARG A 20 27.13 -2.20 -14.36
C ARG A 20 26.50 -0.93 -14.95
N PRO A 21 26.34 -0.76 -16.28
CA PRO A 21 25.69 0.41 -16.83
C PRO A 21 24.21 0.52 -16.41
N SER A 22 23.51 -0.60 -16.24
CA SER A 22 22.13 -0.61 -15.74
C SER A 22 22.07 -0.17 -14.27
N LEU A 23 23.04 -0.58 -13.46
CA LEU A 23 23.16 -0.16 -12.06
C LEU A 23 23.51 1.34 -11.97
N ASP A 24 24.44 1.83 -12.78
CA ASP A 24 24.77 3.25 -12.86
C ASP A 24 23.57 4.09 -13.30
N TYR A 25 22.81 3.60 -14.28
CA TYR A 25 21.55 4.22 -14.68
C TYR A 25 20.55 4.25 -13.53
N PHE A 26 20.33 3.13 -12.83
CA PHE A 26 19.45 3.08 -11.67
C PHE A 26 19.88 4.07 -10.57
N HIS A 27 21.17 4.11 -10.21
CA HIS A 27 21.72 5.02 -9.22
C HIS A 27 21.72 6.50 -9.65
N SER A 28 21.55 6.79 -10.94
CA SER A 28 21.41 8.16 -11.43
C SER A 28 20.06 8.80 -11.08
N PHE A 29 19.06 8.00 -10.69
CA PHE A 29 17.75 8.50 -10.26
C PHE A 29 17.63 8.55 -8.73
N PRO A 30 16.91 9.55 -8.19
CA PRO A 30 16.56 9.51 -6.78
C PRO A 30 15.60 8.35 -6.49
N VAL A 31 15.70 7.74 -5.31
CA VAL A 31 14.76 6.72 -4.85
C VAL A 31 13.37 7.34 -4.72
N ILE A 32 12.43 6.88 -5.54
CA ILE A 32 11.04 7.35 -5.52
C ILE A 32 10.20 6.37 -4.71
N LYS A 33 9.36 6.86 -3.81
CA LYS A 33 8.56 6.00 -2.92
C LYS A 33 7.18 5.69 -3.52
N HIS A 34 7.14 5.16 -4.74
CA HIS A 34 5.91 4.75 -5.42
C HIS A 34 5.53 3.29 -5.11
N ASN A 35 4.30 2.89 -5.44
CA ASN A 35 3.73 1.57 -5.10
C ASN A 35 4.51 0.39 -5.71
N ASN A 36 5.25 0.60 -6.79
CA ASN A 36 6.01 -0.42 -7.51
C ASN A 36 7.53 -0.35 -7.32
N GLU A 37 8.04 0.58 -6.49
CA GLU A 37 9.48 0.81 -6.32
C GLU A 37 10.25 -0.46 -5.91
N VAL A 38 9.61 -1.33 -5.13
CA VAL A 38 10.21 -2.59 -4.65
C VAL A 38 10.63 -3.52 -5.79
N LEU A 39 10.10 -3.35 -7.01
CA LEU A 39 10.61 -4.06 -8.20
C LEU A 39 12.09 -3.77 -8.48
N ASN A 40 12.54 -2.54 -8.26
CA ASN A 40 13.95 -2.17 -8.42
C ASN A 40 14.81 -2.93 -7.41
N TYR A 41 14.36 -3.03 -6.16
CA TYR A 41 15.10 -3.71 -5.10
C TYR A 41 15.13 -5.23 -5.31
N ILE A 42 14.04 -5.80 -5.85
CA ILE A 42 14.03 -7.19 -6.33
C ILE A 42 15.10 -7.39 -7.42
N GLY A 43 15.27 -6.43 -8.33
CA GLY A 43 16.36 -6.42 -9.31
C GLY A 43 17.74 -6.40 -8.67
N LEU A 44 17.95 -5.56 -7.65
CA LEU A 44 19.21 -5.52 -6.89
C LEU A 44 19.50 -6.84 -6.16
N ILE A 45 18.49 -7.46 -5.52
CA ILE A 45 18.63 -8.78 -4.88
C ILE A 45 19.05 -9.84 -5.91
N ALA A 46 18.45 -9.82 -7.10
CA ALA A 46 18.79 -10.75 -8.17
C ALA A 46 20.24 -10.55 -8.66
N LEU A 47 20.68 -9.29 -8.86
CA LEU A 47 22.05 -8.96 -9.24
C LEU A 47 23.05 -9.33 -8.14
N ALA A 48 22.75 -9.04 -6.88
CA ALA A 48 23.57 -9.43 -5.74
C ALA A 48 23.84 -10.94 -5.72
N LYS A 49 22.79 -11.74 -5.96
CA LYS A 49 22.90 -13.20 -6.07
C LYS A 49 23.70 -13.66 -7.28
N ALA A 50 23.47 -13.06 -8.45
CA ALA A 50 24.16 -13.43 -9.68
C ALA A 50 25.67 -13.10 -9.63
N LEU A 51 26.03 -11.99 -8.99
CA LEU A 51 27.40 -11.49 -8.92
C LEU A 51 28.15 -11.92 -7.65
N ASN A 52 27.47 -12.60 -6.72
CA ASN A 52 27.95 -12.82 -5.37
C ASN A 52 28.44 -11.50 -4.70
N ASP A 53 27.68 -10.42 -4.91
CA ASP A 53 28.01 -9.07 -4.45
C ASP A 53 27.25 -8.74 -3.15
N PRO A 54 27.91 -8.84 -1.98
CA PRO A 54 27.25 -8.52 -0.72
C PRO A 54 26.93 -7.03 -0.57
N ALA A 55 27.63 -6.11 -1.23
CA ALA A 55 27.31 -4.69 -1.13
C ALA A 55 25.93 -4.39 -1.74
N LEU A 56 25.61 -5.01 -2.89
CA LEU A 56 24.30 -4.91 -3.51
C LEU A 56 23.19 -5.54 -2.66
N MET A 57 23.47 -6.67 -2.00
CA MET A 57 22.49 -7.29 -1.11
C MET A 57 22.16 -6.37 0.07
N HIS A 58 23.17 -5.78 0.70
CA HIS A 58 23.00 -4.85 1.83
C HIS A 58 22.24 -3.59 1.42
N GLU A 59 22.55 -3.03 0.25
CA GLU A 59 21.80 -1.91 -0.32
C GLU A 59 20.32 -2.26 -0.55
N ALA A 60 20.04 -3.41 -1.18
CA ALA A 60 18.68 -3.82 -1.46
C ALA A 60 17.86 -4.05 -0.18
N VAL A 61 18.46 -4.68 0.84
CA VAL A 61 17.83 -4.87 2.16
C VAL A 61 17.51 -3.53 2.82
N GLU A 62 18.48 -2.61 2.84
CA GLU A 62 18.28 -1.27 3.40
C GLU A 62 17.12 -0.55 2.68
N LEU A 63 17.09 -0.60 1.35
CA LEU A 63 16.04 0.04 0.56
C LEU A 63 14.65 -0.58 0.81
N VAL A 64 14.57 -1.90 1.00
CA VAL A 64 13.34 -2.60 1.39
C VAL A 64 12.86 -2.15 2.78
N GLU A 65 13.75 -2.07 3.75
CA GLU A 65 13.44 -1.60 5.11
C GLU A 65 12.99 -0.14 5.11
N GLN A 66 13.73 0.73 4.42
CA GLN A 66 13.40 2.14 4.26
C GLN A 66 12.06 2.31 3.55
N TYR A 67 11.77 1.51 2.53
CA TYR A 67 10.47 1.54 1.87
C TYR A 67 9.37 1.26 2.88
N ALA A 68 9.40 0.09 3.54
CA ALA A 68 8.40 -0.29 4.53
C ALA A 68 8.20 0.78 5.62
N ALA A 69 9.29 1.35 6.15
CA ALA A 69 9.25 2.35 7.22
C ALA A 69 8.68 3.72 6.79
N ASN A 70 8.77 4.09 5.52
CA ASN A 70 8.45 5.44 5.06
C ASN A 70 7.11 5.58 4.32
N VAL A 71 6.51 4.47 3.90
CA VAL A 71 5.35 4.48 2.99
C VAL A 71 4.13 3.76 3.54
N TYR A 72 4.32 2.94 4.58
CA TYR A 72 3.23 2.34 5.32
C TYR A 72 2.94 3.18 6.55
N MET A 73 1.66 3.35 6.81
CA MET A 73 1.18 4.05 7.99
C MET A 73 1.21 3.12 9.21
N MET A 74 0.99 3.69 10.40
CA MET A 74 1.07 2.96 11.67
C MET A 74 0.09 1.79 11.78
N ASP A 75 -1.01 1.80 11.02
CA ASP A 75 -1.98 0.70 10.94
C ASP A 75 -1.63 -0.35 9.87
N GLY A 76 -0.49 -0.19 9.18
CA GLY A 76 0.03 -1.13 8.20
C GLY A 76 -0.57 -0.98 6.79
N PHE A 77 -1.36 0.07 6.53
CA PHE A 77 -1.85 0.36 5.18
C PHE A 77 -0.82 1.21 4.42
N TRP A 78 -0.70 0.96 3.12
CA TRP A 78 0.02 1.81 2.15
C TRP A 78 -0.57 3.23 2.16
N LYS A 79 0.30 4.25 2.17
CA LYS A 79 -0.06 5.67 2.36
C LYS A 79 -1.13 6.25 1.44
N GLU A 80 -1.33 5.67 0.26
CA GLU A 80 -2.31 6.14 -0.75
C GLU A 80 -3.72 5.61 -0.46
N VAL A 81 -3.90 4.77 0.55
CA VAL A 81 -5.21 4.28 1.02
C VAL A 81 -6.08 3.71 -0.11
N SER A 82 -5.43 3.05 -1.07
CA SER A 82 -6.09 2.22 -2.08
C SER A 82 -5.79 0.76 -1.77
N VAL A 83 -6.85 -0.06 -1.66
CA VAL A 83 -6.73 -1.48 -1.30
C VAL A 83 -5.95 -2.25 -2.36
N THR A 84 -6.15 -1.94 -3.65
CA THR A 84 -5.42 -2.66 -4.71
C THR A 84 -3.96 -2.24 -4.81
N TYR A 85 -3.65 -0.96 -4.65
CA TYR A 85 -2.27 -0.48 -4.62
C TYR A 85 -1.52 -0.96 -3.37
N HIS A 86 -2.20 -1.01 -2.23
CA HIS A 86 -1.67 -1.64 -1.02
C HIS A 86 -1.35 -3.11 -1.24
N LYS A 87 -2.28 -3.87 -1.82
CA LYS A 87 -2.08 -5.28 -2.15
C LYS A 87 -0.85 -5.46 -3.04
N ASP A 88 -0.72 -4.70 -4.11
CA ASP A 88 0.45 -4.80 -5.00
C ASP A 88 1.76 -4.48 -4.28
N SER A 89 1.80 -3.38 -3.52
CA SER A 89 2.98 -2.96 -2.75
C SER A 89 3.38 -4.00 -1.69
N ALA A 90 2.42 -4.54 -0.93
CA ALA A 90 2.68 -5.52 0.12
C ALA A 90 3.14 -6.87 -0.44
N LEU A 91 2.58 -7.30 -1.59
CA LEU A 91 3.03 -8.51 -2.27
C LEU A 91 4.44 -8.37 -2.83
N LEU A 92 4.82 -7.18 -3.32
CA LEU A 92 6.20 -6.92 -3.75
C LEU A 92 7.17 -6.98 -2.57
N LEU A 93 6.81 -6.47 -1.38
CA LEU A 93 7.62 -6.63 -0.17
C LEU A 93 7.78 -8.10 0.22
N SER A 94 6.69 -8.90 0.18
CA SER A 94 6.77 -10.36 0.41
C SER A 94 7.73 -11.02 -0.57
N ARG A 95 7.64 -10.66 -1.85
CA ARG A 95 8.51 -11.20 -2.90
C ARG A 95 9.98 -10.80 -2.70
N ALA A 96 10.26 -9.57 -2.26
CA ALA A 96 11.61 -9.15 -1.93
C ALA A 96 12.16 -9.94 -0.74
N ALA A 97 11.34 -10.15 0.30
CA ALA A 97 11.69 -10.97 1.46
C ALA A 97 12.03 -12.42 1.06
N GLU A 98 11.16 -13.05 0.27
CA GLU A 98 11.36 -14.40 -0.26
C GLU A 98 12.62 -14.49 -1.12
N GLN A 99 12.90 -13.49 -1.96
CA GLN A 99 14.07 -13.50 -2.83
C GLN A 99 15.37 -13.23 -2.10
N ALA A 100 15.40 -12.46 -1.01
CA ALA A 100 16.62 -12.26 -0.23
C ALA A 100 16.89 -13.42 0.74
N ALA A 101 15.87 -14.23 1.03
CA ALA A 101 15.95 -15.30 2.02
C ALA A 101 17.13 -16.25 1.82
N GLY A 102 17.78 -16.60 2.93
CA GLY A 102 18.92 -17.52 2.99
C GLY A 102 20.26 -16.93 2.53
N TRP A 103 20.32 -15.64 2.17
CA TRP A 103 21.59 -15.00 1.84
C TRP A 103 22.55 -15.02 3.04
N SER A 104 23.81 -15.35 2.78
CA SER A 104 24.89 -15.23 3.75
C SER A 104 26.07 -14.54 3.09
N ASP A 105 26.62 -13.52 3.74
CA ASP A 105 27.75 -12.79 3.17
C ASP A 105 29.00 -13.69 3.05
N PRO A 106 29.90 -13.44 2.08
CA PRO A 106 31.17 -14.17 1.98
C PRO A 106 32.00 -14.04 3.27
N PRO A 107 32.76 -15.07 3.71
CA PRO A 107 33.57 -14.99 4.92
C PRO A 107 34.48 -13.76 4.97
N GLY A 108 34.49 -13.06 6.11
CA GLY A 108 35.30 -11.84 6.29
C GLY A 108 34.68 -10.57 5.71
N TYR A 109 33.54 -10.64 5.02
CA TYR A 109 32.78 -9.46 4.66
C TYR A 109 32.05 -8.88 5.88
N GLU A 110 32.22 -7.57 6.06
CA GLU A 110 31.45 -6.71 6.97
C GLU A 110 30.95 -5.54 6.14
N SER A 111 29.65 -5.23 6.22
CA SER A 111 29.07 -4.17 5.41
C SER A 111 29.62 -2.80 5.83
N PRO A 112 30.23 -2.02 4.91
CA PRO A 112 30.66 -0.66 5.25
C PRO A 112 29.47 0.28 5.50
N ARG A 113 28.25 -0.13 5.12
CA ARG A 113 27.02 0.66 5.33
C ARG A 113 26.52 0.57 6.77
N THR A 114 26.60 -0.62 7.37
CA THR A 114 25.92 -0.92 8.64
C THR A 114 26.82 -1.56 9.70
N GLY A 115 28.02 -2.03 9.34
CA GLY A 115 28.87 -2.86 10.21
C GLY A 115 28.28 -4.26 10.46
N VAL A 116 27.19 -4.62 9.77
CA VAL A 116 26.49 -5.89 9.97
C VAL A 116 26.90 -6.87 8.90
N ARG A 117 26.98 -8.14 9.29
CA ARG A 117 27.10 -9.29 8.41
C ARG A 117 25.75 -10.02 8.37
N PHE A 118 25.31 -10.42 7.19
CA PHE A 118 24.16 -11.29 7.01
C PHE A 118 24.56 -12.76 7.08
N GLU A 119 23.84 -13.52 7.89
CA GLU A 119 23.94 -14.97 7.99
C GLU A 119 22.53 -15.55 7.93
N GLN A 120 22.25 -16.38 6.92
CA GLN A 120 20.93 -16.93 6.64
C GLN A 120 19.82 -15.87 6.74
N LEU A 121 19.98 -14.79 5.97
CA LEU A 121 19.11 -13.63 5.98
C LEU A 121 17.64 -14.03 5.92
N ASP A 122 16.86 -13.50 6.86
CA ASP A 122 15.41 -13.59 6.90
C ASP A 122 14.83 -12.19 7.09
N LEU A 123 14.28 -11.63 6.01
CA LEU A 123 13.69 -10.29 6.07
C LEU A 123 12.43 -10.22 6.93
N LEU A 124 11.77 -11.35 7.25
CA LEU A 124 10.63 -11.33 8.16
C LEU A 124 11.03 -11.05 9.61
N GLN A 125 12.26 -11.37 10.00
CA GLN A 125 12.80 -10.97 11.32
C GLN A 125 13.03 -9.47 11.41
N ARG A 126 13.28 -8.84 10.26
CA ARG A 126 13.56 -7.39 10.12
C ARG A 126 12.29 -6.58 9.85
N LEU A 127 11.30 -7.21 9.21
CA LEU A 127 9.97 -6.68 8.91
C LEU A 127 8.87 -7.55 9.53
N PRO A 128 8.81 -7.69 10.87
CA PRO A 128 7.83 -8.54 11.55
C PRO A 128 6.38 -8.12 11.29
N GLN A 129 6.15 -6.89 10.85
CA GLN A 129 4.84 -6.34 10.50
C GLN A 129 4.32 -6.77 9.13
N LEU A 130 5.16 -7.34 8.25
CA LEU A 130 4.78 -7.67 6.87
C LEU A 130 3.56 -8.61 6.77
N PRO A 131 3.44 -9.69 7.58
CA PRO A 131 2.23 -10.53 7.56
C PRO A 131 0.95 -9.76 7.93
N ALA A 132 1.03 -8.82 8.87
CA ALA A 132 -0.10 -7.99 9.26
C ALA A 132 -0.50 -7.01 8.14
N MET A 133 0.49 -6.44 7.43
CA MET A 133 0.29 -5.60 6.25
C MET A 133 -0.44 -6.38 5.15
N LEU A 134 0.04 -7.58 4.79
CA LEU A 134 -0.61 -8.44 3.78
C LEU A 134 -2.08 -8.74 4.10
N GLY A 135 -2.46 -8.73 5.38
CA GLY A 135 -3.83 -8.97 5.84
C GLY A 135 -4.78 -7.78 5.71
N ILE A 136 -4.33 -6.55 5.41
CA ILE A 136 -5.21 -5.36 5.44
C ILE A 136 -6.32 -5.44 4.39
N ALA A 137 -6.02 -5.86 3.16
CA ALA A 137 -7.02 -5.99 2.11
C ALA A 137 -8.18 -6.94 2.51
N ALA A 138 -7.85 -8.02 3.22
CA ALA A 138 -8.84 -8.97 3.73
C ALA A 138 -9.76 -8.39 4.81
N LYS A 139 -9.28 -7.44 5.62
CA LYS A 139 -10.08 -6.79 6.68
C LYS A 139 -11.09 -5.79 6.12
N LEU A 140 -10.88 -5.34 4.89
CA LEU A 140 -11.68 -4.34 4.20
C LEU A 140 -12.62 -4.95 3.16
N THR A 141 -12.97 -6.22 3.30
CA THR A 141 -13.93 -6.89 2.41
C THR A 141 -15.36 -6.81 2.92
N TYR A 142 -16.27 -6.64 1.97
CA TYR A 142 -17.70 -6.91 2.14
C TYR A 142 -17.99 -8.42 2.26
N PRO A 143 -19.19 -8.81 2.74
CA PRO A 143 -19.62 -10.21 2.83
C PRO A 143 -19.60 -10.99 1.51
N ASP A 144 -19.68 -10.34 0.35
CA ASP A 144 -19.60 -10.98 -0.96
C ASP A 144 -18.13 -11.22 -1.43
N GLY A 145 -17.17 -10.83 -0.60
CA GLY A 145 -15.74 -10.96 -0.80
C GLY A 145 -15.08 -9.83 -1.58
N ARG A 146 -15.82 -8.87 -2.13
CA ARG A 146 -15.24 -7.67 -2.75
C ARG A 146 -14.67 -6.74 -1.69
N VAL A 147 -13.64 -5.99 -2.04
CA VAL A 147 -13.07 -4.97 -1.16
C VAL A 147 -13.88 -3.67 -1.18
N LEU A 148 -13.79 -2.88 -0.11
CA LEU A 148 -14.14 -1.46 -0.10
C LEU A 148 -13.40 -0.75 -1.23
N PRO A 149 -14.08 -0.15 -2.23
CA PRO A 149 -13.45 0.51 -3.35
C PRO A 149 -12.98 1.94 -3.04
N ILE A 150 -12.29 2.15 -1.91
CA ILE A 150 -11.78 3.47 -1.51
C ILE A 150 -10.65 3.95 -2.42
N ASN A 151 -10.65 5.23 -2.80
CA ASN A 151 -9.68 5.84 -3.73
C ASN A 151 -9.57 5.03 -5.04
N ASP A 152 -8.41 5.05 -5.71
CA ASP A 152 -8.17 4.20 -6.89
C ASP A 152 -8.05 2.70 -6.51
N THR A 153 -9.13 2.10 -6.02
CA THR A 153 -9.27 0.66 -5.78
C THR A 153 -10.15 0.02 -6.86
N TRP A 154 -9.70 -1.12 -7.42
CA TRP A 154 -10.55 -1.91 -8.30
C TRP A 154 -11.71 -2.55 -7.52
N ALA A 155 -12.94 -2.07 -7.72
CA ALA A 155 -14.14 -2.51 -7.00
C ALA A 155 -14.45 -4.02 -7.15
N PHE A 156 -13.96 -4.67 -8.20
CA PHE A 156 -14.13 -6.11 -8.41
C PHE A 156 -13.06 -6.98 -7.73
N TYR A 157 -12.05 -6.39 -7.10
CA TYR A 157 -10.99 -7.16 -6.46
C TYR A 157 -11.52 -7.95 -5.25
N LYS A 158 -11.10 -9.23 -5.16
CA LYS A 158 -11.39 -10.13 -4.06
C LYS A 158 -10.09 -10.72 -3.52
N PRO A 159 -9.68 -10.45 -2.28
CA PRO A 159 -8.51 -11.09 -1.69
C PRO A 159 -8.79 -12.59 -1.44
N PRO A 160 -7.75 -13.43 -1.38
CA PRO A 160 -7.90 -14.90 -1.30
C PRO A 160 -8.53 -15.40 0.01
N ALA A 161 -8.46 -14.61 1.09
CA ALA A 161 -9.01 -14.96 2.39
C ALA A 161 -9.68 -13.74 3.05
N PRO A 162 -10.90 -13.33 2.62
CA PRO A 162 -11.67 -12.27 3.25
C PRO A 162 -11.83 -12.51 4.75
N GLN A 163 -11.79 -11.44 5.56
CA GLN A 163 -11.87 -11.52 7.02
C GLN A 163 -13.03 -10.67 7.54
N ASP A 164 -13.94 -11.32 8.28
CA ASP A 164 -14.90 -10.62 9.11
C ASP A 164 -14.21 -10.17 10.41
N THR A 165 -13.92 -8.88 10.50
CA THR A 165 -13.31 -8.28 11.70
C THR A 165 -14.35 -7.74 12.68
N GLY A 166 -15.65 -7.81 12.36
CA GLY A 166 -16.64 -6.91 12.95
C GLY A 166 -16.25 -5.44 12.71
N SER A 167 -16.68 -4.54 13.59
CA SER A 167 -16.32 -3.11 13.52
C SER A 167 -14.82 -2.89 13.70
N LEU A 168 -14.25 -1.97 12.92
CA LEU A 168 -12.80 -1.74 12.82
C LEU A 168 -12.49 -0.26 12.63
N LEU A 169 -11.39 0.20 13.22
CA LEU A 169 -10.79 1.52 12.96
C LEU A 169 -9.36 1.35 12.43
N LEU A 170 -9.10 1.88 11.24
CA LEU A 170 -7.76 2.12 10.72
C LEU A 170 -7.50 3.63 10.83
N ALA A 171 -7.02 4.04 12.00
CA ALA A 171 -7.00 5.46 12.39
C ALA A 171 -6.03 6.29 11.53
N ALA A 172 -4.89 5.74 11.14
CA ALA A 172 -3.91 6.47 10.33
C ALA A 172 -4.34 6.55 8.85
N SER A 173 -4.96 5.48 8.36
CA SER A 173 -5.56 5.42 7.03
C SER A 173 -6.86 6.21 6.90
N GLY A 174 -7.45 6.62 8.02
CA GLY A 174 -8.73 7.31 8.06
C GLY A 174 -9.89 6.45 7.57
N ILE A 175 -10.02 5.22 8.06
CA ILE A 175 -11.17 4.35 7.72
C ILE A 175 -11.82 3.85 9.01
N ALA A 176 -13.11 4.07 9.14
CA ALA A 176 -13.93 3.44 10.16
C ALA A 176 -14.95 2.51 9.51
N LYS A 177 -15.11 1.31 10.07
CA LYS A 177 -16.13 0.32 9.71
C LYS A 177 -17.00 0.04 10.92
N LEU A 178 -18.31 0.19 10.76
CA LEU A 178 -19.32 -0.36 11.67
C LEU A 178 -19.90 -1.63 11.02
N ALA A 179 -19.91 -2.75 11.74
CA ALA A 179 -20.43 -4.01 11.21
C ALA A 179 -21.39 -4.69 12.20
N ARG A 180 -22.54 -5.14 11.70
CA ARG A 180 -23.56 -5.85 12.49
C ARG A 180 -24.13 -7.05 11.75
N GLY A 181 -24.45 -8.10 12.50
CA GLY A 181 -24.79 -9.41 11.94
C GLY A 181 -23.53 -10.22 11.62
N GLN A 182 -23.73 -11.33 10.91
CA GLN A 182 -22.67 -12.30 10.61
C GLN A 182 -22.88 -12.90 9.21
N GLY A 183 -21.79 -13.37 8.60
CA GLY A 183 -21.80 -14.06 7.31
C GLY A 183 -22.41 -13.21 6.19
N SER A 184 -23.10 -13.84 5.25
CA SER A 184 -23.68 -13.17 4.07
C SER A 184 -24.77 -12.14 4.38
N GLY A 185 -25.37 -12.19 5.58
CA GLY A 185 -26.41 -11.26 6.03
C GLY A 185 -25.87 -10.06 6.81
N GLN A 186 -24.55 -9.92 6.95
CA GLN A 186 -23.94 -8.84 7.70
C GLN A 186 -24.15 -7.48 7.00
N THR A 187 -24.45 -6.46 7.79
CA THR A 187 -24.51 -5.07 7.37
C THR A 187 -23.20 -4.39 7.74
N MET A 188 -22.59 -3.68 6.80
CA MET A 188 -21.36 -2.91 7.01
C MET A 188 -21.53 -1.47 6.52
N LEU A 189 -21.21 -0.50 7.37
CA LEU A 189 -21.08 0.91 7.00
C LEU A 189 -19.61 1.30 7.12
N TYR A 190 -19.03 1.83 6.05
CA TYR A 190 -17.70 2.44 6.09
C TYR A 190 -17.83 3.96 6.02
N MET A 191 -16.93 4.64 6.71
CA MET A 191 -16.69 6.08 6.60
C MET A 191 -15.21 6.31 6.33
N GLY A 192 -14.91 7.03 5.24
CA GLY A 192 -13.56 7.44 4.86
C GLY A 192 -13.24 8.87 5.28
N PHE A 193 -12.09 9.09 5.89
CA PHE A 193 -11.51 10.39 6.26
C PHE A 193 -10.00 10.36 6.02
N SER A 194 -9.59 9.69 4.94
CA SER A 194 -8.20 9.33 4.65
C SER A 194 -7.31 10.53 4.37
N PRO A 195 -6.01 10.43 4.68
CA PRO A 195 -5.01 11.38 4.17
C PRO A 195 -4.89 11.27 2.64
N ASN A 196 -4.37 12.33 2.03
CA ASN A 196 -4.19 12.44 0.58
C ASN A 196 -2.70 12.33 0.21
N ASN A 197 -2.29 11.24 -0.41
CA ASN A 197 -0.88 10.94 -0.70
C ASN A 197 -0.62 10.45 -2.13
N GLY A 198 -1.62 10.52 -3.01
CA GLY A 198 -1.58 10.02 -4.38
C GLY A 198 -2.68 9.00 -4.61
N HIS A 199 -3.20 8.96 -5.85
CA HIS A 199 -4.36 8.13 -6.21
C HIS A 199 -5.65 8.45 -5.42
N ASP A 200 -5.70 9.64 -4.82
CA ASP A 200 -6.78 10.08 -3.96
C ASP A 200 -8.04 10.44 -4.75
N HIS A 201 -9.18 10.21 -4.13
CA HIS A 201 -10.46 10.78 -4.53
C HIS A 201 -10.79 12.02 -3.67
N LYS A 202 -11.67 12.89 -4.16
CA LYS A 202 -12.06 14.12 -3.46
C LYS A 202 -13.31 13.89 -2.62
N ASP A 203 -13.24 12.95 -1.69
CA ASP A 203 -14.40 12.33 -1.06
C ASP A 203 -14.36 12.41 0.48
N PRO A 204 -14.21 13.61 1.06
CA PRO A 204 -14.09 13.77 2.51
C PRO A 204 -15.32 13.18 3.22
N LEU A 205 -15.13 12.37 4.26
CA LEU A 205 -16.25 11.77 5.04
C LEU A 205 -17.21 10.90 4.21
N ASN A 206 -16.77 10.39 3.06
CA ASN A 206 -17.56 9.53 2.18
C ASN A 206 -18.06 8.25 2.89
N LEU A 207 -19.27 7.84 2.54
CA LEU A 207 -19.95 6.68 3.12
C LEU A 207 -20.10 5.57 2.09
N THR A 208 -19.86 4.33 2.51
CA THR A 208 -20.33 3.16 1.76
C THR A 208 -21.12 2.22 2.66
N LEU A 209 -22.21 1.66 2.14
CA LEU A 209 -23.11 0.81 2.89
C LEU A 209 -23.33 -0.49 2.13
N PHE A 210 -22.97 -1.61 2.76
CA PHE A 210 -23.33 -2.95 2.31
C PHE A 210 -24.39 -3.53 3.24
N ALA A 211 -25.50 -3.99 2.69
CA ALA A 211 -26.54 -4.71 3.43
C ALA A 211 -27.37 -5.56 2.47
N GLN A 212 -28.05 -6.58 3.00
CA GLN A 212 -28.91 -7.45 2.19
C GLN A 212 -28.18 -8.09 0.99
N GLY A 213 -26.89 -8.42 1.16
CA GLY A 213 -26.08 -9.09 0.14
C GLY A 213 -25.62 -8.20 -1.02
N GLN A 214 -25.76 -6.87 -0.92
CA GLN A 214 -25.33 -5.93 -1.95
C GLN A 214 -24.88 -4.58 -1.37
N GLU A 215 -24.18 -3.79 -2.18
CA GLU A 215 -23.90 -2.39 -1.89
C GLU A 215 -25.19 -1.56 -2.08
N LEU A 216 -25.65 -0.89 -1.02
CA LEU A 216 -26.78 0.04 -1.05
C LEU A 216 -26.33 1.48 -1.25
N LEU A 217 -25.14 1.82 -0.76
CA LEU A 217 -24.42 3.06 -1.06
C LEU A 217 -23.06 2.64 -1.64
N PRO A 218 -22.97 2.35 -2.93
CA PRO A 218 -21.72 1.92 -3.56
C PRO A 218 -20.77 3.10 -3.74
N ASP A 219 -19.49 2.77 -3.87
CA ASP A 219 -18.48 3.68 -4.41
C ASP A 219 -18.00 3.16 -5.77
N ILE A 220 -17.65 4.06 -6.68
CA ILE A 220 -17.22 3.72 -8.04
C ILE A 220 -15.82 3.11 -8.03
N GLY A 221 -14.95 3.53 -7.10
CA GLY A 221 -13.54 3.16 -7.10
C GLY A 221 -12.82 3.54 -8.39
N TYR A 222 -11.96 2.66 -8.87
CA TYR A 222 -10.99 3.00 -9.90
C TYR A 222 -11.42 2.76 -11.35
N THR A 223 -10.96 3.65 -12.24
CA THR A 223 -10.97 3.45 -13.69
C THR A 223 -9.71 4.03 -14.34
N HIS A 224 -9.13 3.29 -15.29
CA HIS A 224 -8.06 3.78 -16.18
C HIS A 224 -8.58 4.56 -17.40
N THR A 225 -9.89 4.74 -17.53
CA THR A 225 -10.46 5.46 -18.67
C THR A 225 -10.33 6.96 -18.52
N LYS A 226 -10.61 7.71 -19.60
CA LYS A 226 -10.73 9.18 -19.58
C LYS A 226 -11.70 9.72 -18.53
N TYR A 227 -12.58 8.86 -17.98
CA TYR A 227 -13.54 9.21 -16.94
C TYR A 227 -12.97 9.17 -15.52
N ARG A 228 -11.67 8.92 -15.31
CA ARG A 228 -11.05 8.98 -13.98
C ARG A 228 -11.27 10.34 -13.29
N GLN A 229 -11.33 11.43 -14.05
CA GLN A 229 -11.63 12.75 -13.50
C GLN A 229 -13.03 12.82 -12.85
N TRP A 230 -14.01 12.12 -13.42
CA TRP A 230 -15.33 11.98 -12.82
C TRP A 230 -15.27 11.06 -11.60
N SER A 231 -14.66 9.88 -11.72
CA SER A 231 -14.61 8.91 -10.61
C SER A 231 -13.92 9.48 -9.37
N ALA A 232 -12.97 10.41 -9.51
CA ALA A 232 -12.28 11.05 -8.40
C ALA A 232 -12.94 12.38 -7.93
N SER A 233 -14.02 12.85 -8.56
CA SER A 233 -14.71 14.10 -8.20
C SER A 233 -15.61 13.91 -6.98
N THR A 234 -15.86 14.95 -6.19
CA THR A 234 -16.70 14.84 -4.98
C THR A 234 -18.13 14.43 -5.32
N LEU A 235 -18.67 14.92 -6.44
CA LEU A 235 -20.03 14.63 -6.87
C LEU A 235 -20.27 13.15 -7.22
N ALA A 236 -19.21 12.39 -7.47
CA ALA A 236 -19.28 10.96 -7.75
C ALA A 236 -19.36 10.08 -6.48
N HIS A 237 -19.31 10.69 -5.29
CA HIS A 237 -19.21 9.98 -3.99
C HIS A 237 -20.41 10.30 -3.08
N ASN A 238 -20.62 9.45 -2.07
CA ASN A 238 -21.67 9.62 -1.08
C ASN A 238 -21.20 10.56 0.03
N THR A 239 -20.97 11.82 -0.33
CA THR A 239 -20.54 12.87 0.60
C THR A 239 -21.16 14.24 0.25
N VAL A 240 -20.86 15.24 1.09
CA VAL A 240 -21.30 16.62 0.92
C VAL A 240 -20.47 17.32 -0.17
N VAL A 241 -21.19 17.91 -1.13
CA VAL A 241 -20.65 18.84 -2.12
C VAL A 241 -21.00 20.26 -1.70
N VAL A 242 -20.00 21.15 -1.63
CA VAL A 242 -20.20 22.56 -1.29
C VAL A 242 -20.10 23.42 -2.55
N ASP A 243 -21.11 24.23 -2.81
CA ASP A 243 -21.19 25.15 -3.96
C ASP A 243 -20.93 24.50 -5.34
N GLY A 244 -21.26 23.21 -5.48
CA GLY A 244 -21.03 22.45 -6.71
C GLY A 244 -19.54 22.27 -7.05
N ARG A 245 -18.65 22.37 -6.05
CA ARG A 245 -17.20 22.24 -6.22
C ARG A 245 -16.68 20.98 -5.55
N ASP A 246 -15.56 20.52 -6.11
CA ASP A 246 -14.79 19.46 -5.50
C ASP A 246 -14.10 19.92 -4.20
N ALA A 247 -13.99 19.00 -3.24
CA ALA A 247 -13.18 19.17 -2.04
C ALA A 247 -11.69 19.34 -2.37
N SER A 248 -10.98 20.08 -1.52
CA SER A 248 -9.52 20.16 -1.55
C SER A 248 -8.91 18.87 -1.01
N ILE A 249 -7.83 18.43 -1.65
CA ILE A 249 -6.99 17.31 -1.23
C ILE A 249 -5.52 17.72 -1.06
N SER A 250 -5.24 19.03 -1.14
CA SER A 250 -3.89 19.59 -1.13
C SER A 250 -3.72 20.64 -0.03
N GLY A 251 -2.47 21.05 0.22
CA GLY A 251 -2.15 22.03 1.26
C GLY A 251 -2.67 21.57 2.63
N GLY A 252 -3.47 22.41 3.29
CA GLY A 252 -4.06 22.10 4.60
C GLY A 252 -5.00 20.90 4.61
N ALA A 253 -5.55 20.49 3.45
CA ALA A 253 -6.43 19.33 3.32
C ALA A 253 -5.69 17.99 3.19
N LYS A 254 -4.37 18.05 2.89
CA LYS A 254 -3.55 16.87 2.64
C LYS A 254 -3.61 15.84 3.78
N PRO A 255 -3.57 16.20 5.07
CA PRO A 255 -3.64 15.23 6.16
C PRO A 255 -4.96 14.44 6.26
N GLY A 256 -6.00 14.81 5.50
CA GLY A 256 -7.32 14.19 5.61
C GLY A 256 -8.12 14.73 6.79
N GLY A 257 -9.07 13.91 7.25
CA GLY A 257 -9.91 14.20 8.41
C GLY A 257 -9.40 13.58 9.71
N ALA A 258 -10.15 13.78 10.79
CA ALA A 258 -9.84 13.24 12.12
C ALA A 258 -11.03 12.48 12.69
N ILE A 259 -10.76 11.28 13.21
CA ILE A 259 -11.72 10.55 14.04
C ILE A 259 -11.92 11.30 15.37
N ARG A 260 -13.16 11.46 15.79
CA ARG A 260 -13.56 12.05 17.08
C ARG A 260 -14.06 10.97 18.02
N GLU A 261 -14.96 10.12 17.54
CA GLU A 261 -15.59 9.08 18.36
C GLU A 261 -15.82 7.84 17.50
N MET A 262 -15.53 6.67 18.06
CA MET A 262 -16.04 5.40 17.56
C MET A 262 -16.43 4.55 18.76
N VAL A 263 -17.74 4.41 18.99
CA VAL A 263 -18.28 3.88 20.25
C VAL A 263 -19.31 2.81 19.96
N LYS A 264 -19.22 1.69 20.69
CA LYS A 264 -20.24 0.65 20.73
C LYS A 264 -21.07 0.79 22.00
N LEU A 265 -22.37 1.07 21.83
CA LEU A 265 -23.34 1.22 22.91
C LEU A 265 -24.05 -0.11 23.16
N GLY A 266 -23.29 -1.07 23.71
CA GLY A 266 -23.73 -2.46 23.87
C GLY A 266 -24.23 -3.05 22.56
N ASP A 267 -25.36 -3.74 22.61
CA ASP A 267 -26.02 -4.30 21.42
C ASP A 267 -27.01 -3.34 20.77
N VAL A 268 -27.18 -2.12 21.29
CA VAL A 268 -28.22 -1.17 20.83
C VAL A 268 -27.75 -0.42 19.59
N ALA A 269 -26.58 0.22 19.65
CA ALA A 269 -26.09 1.08 18.58
C ALA A 269 -24.57 1.11 18.51
N GLU A 270 -24.06 1.50 17.34
CA GLU A 270 -22.66 1.87 17.13
C GLU A 270 -22.61 3.23 16.47
N VAL A 271 -21.66 4.05 16.91
CA VAL A 271 -21.53 5.44 16.50
C VAL A 271 -20.11 5.65 15.98
N VAL A 272 -20.01 6.31 14.83
CA VAL A 272 -18.76 6.87 14.34
C VAL A 272 -18.97 8.37 14.11
N ARG A 273 -18.00 9.17 14.55
CA ARG A 273 -17.93 10.61 14.31
C ARG A 273 -16.52 10.95 13.86
N ALA A 274 -16.41 11.55 12.69
CA ALA A 274 -15.19 12.12 12.15
C ALA A 274 -15.48 13.51 11.60
N GLU A 275 -14.43 14.30 11.39
CA GLU A 275 -14.53 15.63 10.78
C GLU A 275 -13.39 15.87 9.79
N GLN A 276 -13.64 16.73 8.81
CA GLN A 276 -12.62 17.16 7.84
C GLN A 276 -12.85 18.64 7.49
N PRO A 277 -12.57 19.57 8.44
CA PRO A 277 -12.89 20.99 8.29
C PRO A 277 -12.04 21.70 7.22
N ASN A 278 -10.96 21.06 6.78
CA ASN A 278 -10.03 21.54 5.75
C ASN A 278 -10.45 21.17 4.32
N ALA A 279 -11.56 20.46 4.12
CA ALA A 279 -12.03 20.05 2.80
C ALA A 279 -12.47 21.23 1.93
N TYR A 280 -13.01 22.29 2.53
CA TYR A 280 -13.48 23.48 1.83
C TYR A 280 -13.08 24.76 2.56
N PRO A 281 -12.90 25.89 1.86
CA PRO A 281 -12.71 27.18 2.53
C PRO A 281 -13.98 27.70 3.23
N GLN A 282 -15.17 27.18 2.87
CA GLN A 282 -16.45 27.55 3.47
C GLN A 282 -16.75 26.81 4.78
N THR A 283 -16.02 25.72 5.08
CA THR A 283 -16.19 24.98 6.33
C THR A 283 -15.46 25.68 7.47
N GLU A 284 -16.08 25.72 8.64
CA GLU A 284 -15.46 26.29 9.85
C GLU A 284 -14.30 25.39 10.30
N THR A 285 -13.18 26.01 10.68
CA THR A 285 -12.03 25.36 11.34
C THR A 285 -12.13 25.43 12.85
#